data_AF-A0A1D6EIC9-F1
#
_entry.id   AF-A0A1D6EIC9-F1
#
_cell.length_a   1.000
_cell.length_b   1.000
_cell.length_c   1.000
_cell.angle_alpha   90.00
_cell.angle_beta   90.00
_cell.angle_gamma   90.00
#
_symmetry.space_group_name_H-M   'P 1'
#
loop_
_entity.id
_entity.type
_entity.pdbx_description
1 polymer ?
#
loop_
_entity_poly.entity_id
_entity_poly.type
_entity_poly.pdbx_seq_one_letter_code
_entity_poly.pdbx_strand_id
1 'polypeptide(L)'
;MSSESSSDTSGSSTSKTSGSTSTSSSTSLHSEDIVEKGSCTSARHRTKRGHAKCKKLEKGGPRRLTFDKNGIAQSPVKHVNEFSSYCGYIARMRVDIRIKDWRKVPTVVKSNLWEDVSKKFVMPRDETHTLNVKKVALKSMSHAWKDFKWKLNINYVKKDKTPFEDYPELKKEWWPDFVEWVTSDEYIALGEKGKQSQSMNKFRQKLGRRSYTVQKRKWAKEDAQALTEGKSIPFQDMPDGRHKDWARARNPSGDVNITESHPIIQKIVMFLSTHNLSI
;
A
#
# COMPACT_ATOMS: atom_id res chain seq x y z
N MET A 1 5.34 -32.30 72.27
CA MET A 1 4.39 -31.16 72.27
C MET A 1 4.08 -30.89 70.81
N SER A 2 3.06 -31.52 70.22
CA SER A 2 1.60 -31.29 70.41
C SER A 2 1.11 -30.13 69.52
N SER A 3 0.03 -30.24 68.74
CA SER A 3 -0.84 -31.41 68.48
C SER A 3 -1.65 -31.25 67.17
N GLU A 4 -2.48 -32.26 66.88
CA GLU A 4 -3.46 -32.42 65.78
C GLU A 4 -4.21 -31.15 65.31
N SER A 5 -4.66 -31.03 64.05
CA SER A 5 -5.73 -31.84 63.38
C SER A 5 -5.61 -31.75 61.84
N SER A 6 -5.94 -32.75 61.02
CA SER A 6 -7.21 -33.49 60.80
C SER A 6 -8.34 -32.60 60.26
N SER A 7 -9.15 -32.97 59.26
CA SER A 7 -9.44 -34.31 58.69
C SER A 7 -9.76 -34.34 57.17
N ASP A 8 -9.95 -35.55 56.63
CA ASP A 8 -10.17 -35.94 55.22
C ASP A 8 -11.53 -35.59 54.58
N THR A 9 -11.69 -35.88 53.28
CA THR A 9 -12.77 -36.75 52.72
C THR A 9 -12.44 -37.27 51.29
N SER A 10 -12.88 -38.49 50.99
CA SER A 10 -12.78 -39.32 49.75
C SER A 10 -13.29 -38.70 48.43
N GLY A 11 -13.04 -39.25 47.22
CA GLY A 11 -12.27 -40.45 46.81
C GLY A 11 -12.93 -41.26 45.65
N SER A 12 -12.24 -42.29 45.11
CA SER A 12 -12.72 -43.34 44.16
C SER A 12 -13.10 -42.95 42.70
N SER A 13 -13.07 -43.86 41.68
CA SER A 13 -12.37 -45.15 41.48
C SER A 13 -12.52 -45.71 40.04
N THR A 14 -11.55 -46.52 39.56
CA THR A 14 -11.68 -47.67 38.58
C THR A 14 -12.21 -47.45 37.13
N SER A 15 -11.91 -48.26 36.09
CA SER A 15 -10.89 -49.34 35.88
C SER A 15 -10.70 -49.75 34.39
N LYS A 16 -9.59 -50.46 34.15
CA LYS A 16 -9.16 -51.38 33.04
C LYS A 16 -10.30 -52.09 32.24
N THR A 17 -10.11 -52.61 31.00
CA THR A 17 -9.30 -53.82 30.64
C THR A 17 -9.13 -53.98 29.09
N SER A 18 -8.48 -55.06 28.59
CA SER A 18 -7.77 -55.20 27.30
C SER A 18 -8.23 -56.33 26.33
N GLY A 19 -7.94 -56.17 25.02
CA GLY A 19 -7.90 -57.20 23.93
C GLY A 19 -7.43 -56.58 22.59
N SER A 20 -6.84 -57.19 21.55
CA SER A 20 -6.54 -58.60 21.10
C SER A 20 -7.56 -59.24 20.12
N THR A 21 -7.22 -59.90 18.98
CA THR A 21 -5.95 -60.09 18.21
C THR A 21 -6.22 -60.60 16.76
N SER A 22 -5.44 -60.13 15.76
CA SER A 22 -5.29 -60.61 14.34
C SER A 22 -6.57 -60.69 13.45
N THR A 23 -6.58 -60.90 12.11
CA THR A 23 -5.61 -61.47 11.13
C THR A 23 -5.88 -61.00 9.66
N SER A 24 -4.90 -61.19 8.76
CA SER A 24 -5.00 -61.48 7.28
C SER A 24 -5.62 -60.50 6.24
N SER A 25 -4.73 -59.91 5.42
CA SER A 25 -4.59 -60.11 3.94
C SER A 25 -5.56 -59.55 2.86
N SER A 26 -4.92 -58.97 1.82
CA SER A 26 -5.25 -58.99 0.37
C SER A 26 -6.18 -57.95 -0.31
N THR A 27 -5.53 -57.02 -1.03
CA THR A 27 -5.80 -56.58 -2.43
C THR A 27 -7.23 -56.21 -2.91
N SER A 28 -7.41 -54.95 -3.32
CA SER A 28 -7.88 -54.61 -4.68
C SER A 28 -7.55 -53.15 -5.04
N LEU A 29 -7.66 -52.78 -6.32
CA LEU A 29 -7.47 -51.43 -6.85
C LEU A 29 -8.83 -50.79 -7.19
N HIS A 30 -9.13 -49.60 -6.66
CA HIS A 30 -10.05 -48.66 -7.31
C HIS A 30 -9.80 -47.19 -6.98
N SER A 31 -10.27 -46.33 -7.87
CA SER A 31 -10.11 -44.87 -7.88
C SER A 31 -10.66 -44.19 -6.62
N GLU A 32 -9.94 -43.17 -6.11
CA GLU A 32 -10.53 -42.20 -5.17
C GLU A 32 -11.07 -40.97 -5.91
N ASP A 33 -12.39 -40.78 -5.86
CA ASP A 33 -13.01 -39.50 -6.15
C ASP A 33 -12.63 -38.46 -5.07
N ILE A 34 -12.16 -37.29 -5.49
CA ILE A 34 -11.84 -36.19 -4.57
C ILE A 34 -13.14 -35.50 -4.13
N VAL A 35 -13.79 -36.08 -3.11
CA VAL A 35 -14.99 -35.52 -2.48
C VAL A 35 -14.66 -34.19 -1.79
N GLU A 36 -15.43 -33.16 -2.13
CA GLU A 36 -15.25 -31.78 -1.64
C GLU A 36 -15.53 -31.66 -0.13
N LYS A 37 -14.49 -31.81 0.72
CA LYS A 37 -14.60 -31.47 2.15
C LYS A 37 -14.37 -29.98 2.38
N GLY A 38 -15.48 -29.25 2.51
CA GLY A 38 -15.48 -27.82 2.83
C GLY A 38 -14.69 -27.48 4.11
N SER A 39 -13.70 -26.59 3.97
CA SER A 39 -12.87 -26.15 5.09
C SER A 39 -13.54 -24.99 5.85
N CYS A 40 -14.07 -25.28 7.04
CA CYS A 40 -14.67 -24.30 7.95
C CYS A 40 -13.61 -23.40 8.63
N THR A 41 -12.88 -22.60 7.85
CA THR A 41 -11.83 -21.72 8.38
C THR A 41 -12.44 -20.60 9.23
N SER A 42 -12.37 -20.75 10.56
CA SER A 42 -12.68 -19.69 11.52
C SER A 42 -11.98 -18.38 11.14
N ALA A 43 -12.76 -17.31 10.97
CA ALA A 43 -12.30 -16.03 10.44
C ALA A 43 -11.44 -15.25 11.46
N ARG A 44 -10.21 -15.72 11.68
CA ARG A 44 -9.26 -15.23 12.69
C ARG A 44 -9.19 -13.70 12.68
N HIS A 45 -9.70 -13.10 13.76
CA HIS A 45 -9.98 -11.67 13.86
C HIS A 45 -8.73 -10.83 13.51
N ARG A 46 -8.76 -10.16 12.36
CA ARG A 46 -7.58 -9.47 11.82
C ARG A 46 -7.37 -8.15 12.57
N THR A 47 -6.40 -8.13 13.49
CA THR A 47 -6.00 -6.90 14.18
C THR A 47 -5.65 -5.80 13.17
N LYS A 48 -5.97 -4.54 13.52
CA LYS A 48 -5.63 -3.38 12.68
C LYS A 48 -4.11 -3.35 12.51
N ARG A 49 -3.63 -3.48 11.27
CA ARG A 49 -2.19 -3.46 10.97
C ARG A 49 -1.61 -2.08 11.29
N GLY A 50 -0.75 -2.04 12.31
CA GLY A 50 0.00 -0.84 12.67
C GLY A 50 0.98 -0.37 11.58
N HIS A 51 1.67 0.74 11.86
CA HIS A 51 2.50 1.42 10.87
C HIS A 51 3.74 0.61 10.46
N ALA A 52 4.14 0.73 9.20
CA ALA A 52 5.24 -0.05 8.64
C ALA A 52 6.61 0.41 9.19
N LYS A 53 7.11 -0.29 10.22
CA LYS A 53 8.44 -0.06 10.85
C LYS A 53 9.62 -0.72 10.12
N CYS A 54 9.40 -1.30 8.93
CA CYS A 54 10.39 -1.79 7.95
C CYS A 54 11.58 -2.70 8.39
N LYS A 55 11.62 -3.17 9.65
CA LYS A 55 12.74 -3.93 10.29
C LYS A 55 13.36 -5.09 9.49
N LYS A 56 12.66 -5.67 8.51
CA LYS A 56 13.21 -6.71 7.61
C LYS A 56 14.31 -6.20 6.68
N LEU A 57 14.45 -4.89 6.49
CA LEU A 57 15.53 -4.25 5.71
C LEU A 57 16.72 -3.83 6.60
N GLU A 58 16.59 -3.91 7.93
CA GLU A 58 17.69 -3.68 8.86
C GLU A 58 18.56 -4.94 8.95
N LYS A 59 17.92 -6.10 9.17
CA LYS A 59 18.56 -7.40 9.40
C LYS A 59 18.95 -8.20 8.12
N GLY A 60 19.35 -7.55 7.04
CA GLY A 60 19.78 -8.27 5.84
C GLY A 60 20.26 -7.38 4.70
N GLY A 61 21.00 -7.99 3.75
CA GLY A 61 21.68 -7.28 2.66
C GLY A 61 20.77 -6.55 1.66
N PRO A 62 21.35 -5.67 0.82
CA PRO A 62 20.59 -4.82 -0.10
C PRO A 62 19.66 -5.61 -1.02
N ARG A 63 18.43 -5.13 -1.18
CA ARG A 63 17.44 -5.80 -2.05
C ARG A 63 17.70 -5.48 -3.51
N ARG A 64 17.83 -6.51 -4.35
CA ARG A 64 17.89 -6.34 -5.80
C ARG A 64 16.52 -5.95 -6.34
N LEU A 65 16.48 -4.87 -7.13
CA LEU A 65 15.29 -4.38 -7.82
C LEU A 65 15.64 -4.05 -9.27
N THR A 66 14.67 -4.24 -10.16
CA THR A 66 14.66 -3.65 -11.49
C THR A 66 13.85 -2.36 -11.46
N PHE A 67 14.32 -1.35 -12.18
CA PHE A 67 13.64 -0.07 -12.34
C PHE A 67 13.43 0.18 -13.84
N ASP A 68 12.29 0.75 -14.23
CA ASP A 68 12.11 1.23 -15.62
C ASP A 68 12.87 2.54 -15.86
N LYS A 69 12.94 2.98 -17.13
CA LYS A 69 13.67 4.20 -17.53
C LYS A 69 13.24 5.48 -16.79
N ASN A 70 12.05 5.51 -16.21
CA ASN A 70 11.53 6.64 -15.42
C ASN A 70 11.89 6.55 -13.94
N GLY A 71 12.61 5.50 -13.51
CA GLY A 71 13.00 5.25 -12.13
C GLY A 71 11.95 4.52 -11.29
N ILE A 72 10.90 3.96 -11.90
CA ILE A 72 9.84 3.24 -11.17
C ILE A 72 10.27 1.78 -10.95
N ALA A 73 10.21 1.29 -9.71
CA ALA A 73 10.54 -0.09 -9.38
C ALA A 73 9.49 -1.07 -9.98
N GLN A 74 9.95 -2.08 -10.71
CA GLN A 74 9.09 -3.01 -11.48
C GLN A 74 9.11 -4.44 -10.93
N SER A 75 10.28 -5.03 -10.65
CA SER A 75 10.39 -6.40 -10.15
C SER A 75 11.56 -6.61 -9.18
N PRO A 76 11.51 -7.62 -8.29
CA PRO A 76 10.35 -8.46 -7.95
C PRO A 76 9.25 -7.68 -7.21
N VAL A 77 7.98 -7.97 -7.49
CA VAL A 77 6.81 -7.21 -6.96
C VAL A 77 6.78 -7.15 -5.43
N LYS A 78 7.33 -8.17 -4.75
CA LYS A 78 7.54 -8.20 -3.29
C LYS A 78 8.41 -7.02 -2.83
N HIS A 79 9.54 -6.78 -3.49
CA HIS A 79 10.50 -5.72 -3.13
C HIS A 79 10.07 -4.33 -3.62
N VAL A 80 9.23 -4.21 -4.67
CA VAL A 80 8.64 -2.92 -5.11
C VAL A 80 7.84 -2.26 -3.96
N ASN A 81 7.09 -3.09 -3.22
CA ASN A 81 6.35 -2.67 -2.03
C ASN A 81 7.27 -2.37 -0.85
N GLU A 82 8.37 -3.12 -0.67
CA GLU A 82 9.37 -2.85 0.38
C GLU A 82 10.09 -1.51 0.14
N PHE A 83 10.50 -1.19 -1.10
CA PHE A 83 11.12 0.09 -1.48
C PHE A 83 10.21 1.29 -1.17
N SER A 84 8.97 1.23 -1.63
CA SER A 84 7.97 2.28 -1.38
C SER A 84 7.67 2.43 0.12
N SER A 85 7.62 1.32 0.86
CA SER A 85 7.41 1.33 2.31
C SER A 85 8.61 1.91 3.07
N TYR A 86 9.83 1.62 2.63
CA TYR A 86 11.06 2.10 3.26
C TYR A 86 11.29 3.59 3.01
N CYS A 87 11.09 4.07 1.78
CA CYS A 87 11.06 5.50 1.47
C CYS A 87 10.07 6.23 2.39
N GLY A 88 8.86 5.69 2.53
CA GLY A 88 7.85 6.25 3.42
C GLY A 88 8.17 6.12 4.92
N TYR A 89 8.95 5.13 5.34
CA TYR A 89 9.40 4.97 6.73
C TYR A 89 10.48 6.00 7.07
N ILE A 90 11.57 6.05 6.29
CA ILE A 90 12.68 6.99 6.50
C ILE A 90 12.20 8.45 6.43
N ALA A 91 11.26 8.78 5.54
CA ALA A 91 10.65 10.10 5.47
C ALA A 91 9.84 10.51 6.72
N ARG A 92 9.24 9.56 7.45
CA ARG A 92 8.57 9.85 8.74
C ARG A 92 9.56 9.96 9.90
N MET A 93 10.63 9.17 9.85
CA MET A 93 11.64 9.07 10.91
C MET A 93 12.58 10.27 10.96
N ARG A 94 12.97 10.83 9.80
CA ARG A 94 14.10 11.77 9.69
C ARG A 94 13.75 13.18 9.21
N VAL A 95 12.48 13.47 8.90
CA VAL A 95 12.07 14.79 8.40
C VAL A 95 11.20 15.50 9.43
N ASP A 96 11.74 16.60 9.98
CA ASP A 96 11.10 17.46 10.98
C ASP A 96 9.66 17.82 10.56
N ILE A 97 8.71 17.57 11.48
CA ILE A 97 7.27 17.78 11.23
C ILE A 97 6.87 19.27 11.23
N ARG A 98 7.73 20.17 11.72
CA ARG A 98 7.46 21.61 11.81
C ARG A 98 7.61 22.33 10.48
N ILE A 99 8.42 21.77 9.57
CA ILE A 99 8.61 22.32 8.22
C ILE A 99 7.25 22.32 7.50
N LYS A 100 6.72 23.51 7.12
CA LYS A 100 5.37 23.63 6.52
C LYS A 100 5.25 22.93 5.14
N ASP A 101 6.29 22.96 4.29
CA ASP A 101 6.29 22.38 2.93
C ASP A 101 7.57 21.56 2.64
N TRP A 102 7.42 20.41 1.97
CA TRP A 102 8.51 19.58 1.45
C TRP A 102 9.51 20.36 0.58
N ARG A 103 9.06 21.39 -0.14
CA ARG A 103 9.96 22.28 -0.89
C ARG A 103 11.01 22.90 0.03
N LYS A 104 10.61 23.35 1.22
CA LYS A 104 11.45 23.99 2.25
C LYS A 104 12.34 23.00 3.05
N VAL A 105 12.18 21.69 2.91
CA VAL A 105 13.08 20.69 3.53
C VAL A 105 14.50 20.85 2.93
N PRO A 106 15.58 20.99 3.74
CA PRO A 106 16.92 21.25 3.20
C PRO A 106 17.44 20.19 2.22
N THR A 107 18.25 20.62 1.25
CA THR A 107 18.85 19.74 0.24
C THR A 107 19.77 18.68 0.86
N VAL A 108 20.49 19.03 1.94
CA VAL A 108 21.30 18.07 2.72
C VAL A 108 20.43 16.95 3.29
N VAL A 109 19.31 17.28 3.95
CA VAL A 109 18.35 16.29 4.45
C VAL A 109 17.83 15.40 3.31
N LYS A 110 17.44 15.98 2.18
CA LYS A 110 17.02 15.22 0.98
C LYS A 110 18.11 14.28 0.44
N SER A 111 19.38 14.66 0.50
CA SER A 111 20.50 13.78 0.13
C SER A 111 20.70 12.64 1.13
N ASN A 112 20.66 12.91 2.43
CA ASN A 112 20.83 11.89 3.48
C ASN A 112 19.70 10.85 3.43
N LEU A 113 18.44 11.28 3.24
CA LEU A 113 17.29 10.38 3.03
C LEU A 113 17.47 9.48 1.81
N TRP A 114 18.09 9.98 0.74
CA TRP A 114 18.40 9.20 -0.45
C TRP A 114 19.52 8.18 -0.19
N GLU A 115 20.55 8.58 0.54
CA GLU A 115 21.68 7.73 0.93
C GLU A 115 21.23 6.53 1.79
N ASP A 116 20.27 6.74 2.71
CA ASP A 116 19.64 5.66 3.47
C ASP A 116 18.98 4.61 2.54
N VAL A 117 18.32 5.07 1.46
CA VAL A 117 17.64 4.21 0.50
C VAL A 117 18.66 3.50 -0.41
N SER A 118 19.68 4.19 -0.93
CA SER A 118 20.70 3.56 -1.76
C SER A 118 21.51 2.50 -1.00
N LYS A 119 21.73 2.68 0.30
CA LYS A 119 22.35 1.66 1.18
C LYS A 119 21.50 0.38 1.37
N LYS A 120 20.19 0.41 1.07
CA LYS A 120 19.27 -0.74 1.29
C LYS A 120 18.76 -1.42 0.03
N PHE A 121 19.01 -0.85 -1.15
CA PHE A 121 18.56 -1.38 -2.43
C PHE A 121 19.68 -1.30 -3.46
N VAL A 122 19.83 -2.33 -4.30
CA VAL A 122 20.81 -2.31 -5.40
C VAL A 122 20.34 -1.28 -6.43
N MET A 123 21.13 -0.22 -6.62
CA MET A 123 20.86 0.82 -7.61
C MET A 123 21.24 0.35 -9.03
N PRO A 124 20.71 1.00 -10.08
CA PRO A 124 21.27 0.88 -11.43
C PRO A 124 22.75 1.25 -11.47
N ARG A 125 23.50 0.70 -12.44
CA ARG A 125 24.90 1.13 -12.68
C ARG A 125 24.97 2.46 -13.45
N ASP A 126 23.97 2.77 -14.27
CA ASP A 126 23.87 4.07 -14.94
C ASP A 126 23.45 5.17 -13.94
N GLU A 127 24.14 6.29 -14.02
CA GLU A 127 23.87 7.49 -13.23
C GLU A 127 22.55 8.15 -13.64
N THR A 128 22.23 8.22 -14.94
CA THR A 128 21.01 8.91 -15.40
C THR A 128 19.75 8.19 -14.91
N HIS A 129 19.77 6.86 -14.97
CA HIS A 129 18.75 5.96 -14.44
C HIS A 129 18.66 6.08 -12.92
N THR A 130 19.81 6.11 -12.22
CA THR A 130 19.87 6.29 -10.75
C THR A 130 19.31 7.65 -10.32
N LEU A 131 19.58 8.73 -11.07
CA LEU A 131 18.98 10.05 -10.83
C LEU A 131 17.46 10.02 -11.02
N ASN A 132 16.93 9.23 -11.97
CA ASN A 132 15.49 9.05 -12.12
C ASN A 132 14.89 8.25 -10.94
N VAL A 133 15.55 7.19 -10.45
CA VAL A 133 15.15 6.50 -9.21
C VAL A 133 15.17 7.45 -8.01
N LYS A 134 16.18 8.32 -7.89
CA LYS A 134 16.27 9.35 -6.83
C LYS A 134 15.09 10.33 -6.88
N LYS A 135 14.71 10.81 -8.08
CA LYS A 135 13.52 11.67 -8.27
C LYS A 135 12.22 10.97 -7.82
N VAL A 136 12.05 9.70 -8.18
CA VAL A 136 10.87 8.89 -7.78
C VAL A 136 10.84 8.62 -6.27
N ALA A 137 11.98 8.27 -5.66
CA ALA A 137 12.12 8.04 -4.23
C ALA A 137 11.77 9.31 -3.42
N LEU A 138 12.37 10.46 -3.75
CA LEU A 138 12.10 11.73 -3.08
C LEU A 138 10.64 12.19 -3.24
N LYS A 139 10.00 11.90 -4.37
CA LYS A 139 8.56 12.14 -4.57
C LYS A 139 7.70 11.23 -3.68
N SER A 140 8.08 9.95 -3.55
CA SER A 140 7.42 8.99 -2.64
C SER A 140 7.55 9.42 -1.17
N MET A 141 8.75 9.84 -0.75
CA MET A 141 9.01 10.41 0.58
C MET A 141 8.15 11.65 0.86
N SER A 142 8.11 12.60 -0.09
CA SER A 142 7.29 13.81 0.00
C SER A 142 5.82 13.51 0.24
N HIS A 143 5.28 12.53 -0.47
CA HIS A 143 3.89 12.09 -0.30
C HIS A 143 3.71 11.45 1.08
N ALA A 144 4.56 10.48 1.44
CA ALA A 144 4.46 9.73 2.71
C ALA A 144 4.62 10.59 3.98
N TRP A 145 5.42 11.66 3.92
CA TRP A 145 5.60 12.62 5.02
C TRP A 145 4.40 13.58 5.14
N LYS A 146 3.83 14.09 4.03
CA LYS A 146 2.57 14.86 4.07
C LYS A 146 1.41 14.01 4.59
N ASP A 147 1.32 12.77 4.11
CA ASP A 147 0.38 11.74 4.57
C ASP A 147 0.50 11.44 6.07
N PHE A 148 1.69 11.58 6.64
CA PHE A 148 1.98 11.39 8.05
C PHE A 148 1.55 12.60 8.87
N LYS A 149 1.94 13.82 8.46
CA LYS A 149 1.46 15.07 9.08
C LYS A 149 -0.07 15.17 9.09
N TRP A 150 -0.74 14.75 8.01
CA TRP A 150 -2.20 14.65 7.98
C TRP A 150 -2.75 13.61 8.97
N LYS A 151 -2.12 12.43 9.10
CA LYS A 151 -2.51 11.41 10.10
C LYS A 151 -2.28 11.86 11.54
N LEU A 152 -1.22 12.63 11.82
CA LEU A 152 -0.95 13.22 13.13
C LEU A 152 -2.09 14.17 13.54
N ASN A 153 -2.49 15.08 12.63
CA ASN A 153 -3.62 15.98 12.84
C ASN A 153 -4.93 15.19 13.11
N ILE A 154 -5.34 14.33 12.18
CA ILE A 154 -6.67 13.68 12.22
C ILE A 154 -6.82 12.64 13.35
N ASN A 155 -5.74 11.98 13.79
CA ASN A 155 -5.85 10.90 14.78
C ASN A 155 -5.46 11.29 16.20
N TYR A 156 -4.69 12.37 16.38
CA TYR A 156 -4.16 12.76 17.69
C TYR A 156 -4.57 14.20 18.04
N VAL A 157 -4.23 15.19 17.20
CA VAL A 157 -4.55 16.61 17.50
C VAL A 157 -6.07 16.84 17.58
N LYS A 158 -6.86 16.41 16.58
CA LYS A 158 -8.33 16.54 16.59
C LYS A 158 -9.07 15.57 17.53
N LYS A 159 -8.36 14.97 18.49
CA LYS A 159 -8.88 14.03 19.49
C LYS A 159 -8.19 14.21 20.85
N ASP A 160 -7.46 15.32 21.01
CA ASP A 160 -6.77 15.72 22.24
C ASP A 160 -5.84 14.63 22.80
N LYS A 161 -5.10 13.99 21.89
CA LYS A 161 -4.17 12.87 22.17
C LYS A 161 -2.76 13.17 21.69
N THR A 162 -1.79 12.46 22.25
CA THR A 162 -0.38 12.51 21.81
C THR A 162 -0.02 11.27 20.97
N PRO A 163 0.92 11.38 20.02
CA PRO A 163 1.26 10.29 19.09
C PRO A 163 2.36 9.34 19.58
N PHE A 164 2.94 9.59 20.77
CA PHE A 164 4.24 9.03 21.15
C PHE A 164 4.23 7.52 21.47
N GLU A 165 3.06 6.92 21.69
CA GLU A 165 2.93 5.46 21.86
C GLU A 165 3.02 4.72 20.52
N ASP A 166 2.34 5.21 19.49
CA ASP A 166 2.41 4.68 18.12
C ASP A 166 3.74 5.03 17.42
N TYR A 167 4.23 6.24 17.69
CA TYR A 167 5.43 6.85 17.09
C TYR A 167 6.43 7.30 18.18
N PRO A 168 7.02 6.36 18.96
CA PRO A 168 8.04 6.69 19.95
C PRO A 168 9.31 7.28 19.33
N GLU A 169 9.48 7.14 18.02
CA GLU A 169 10.59 7.70 17.26
C GLU A 169 10.37 9.18 16.86
N LEU A 170 9.20 9.76 17.17
CA LEU A 170 8.90 11.18 16.95
C LEU A 170 9.39 12.04 18.13
N LYS A 171 10.18 13.09 17.85
CA LYS A 171 10.63 14.01 18.89
C LYS A 171 9.48 14.74 19.57
N LYS A 172 9.42 14.66 20.91
CA LYS A 172 8.44 15.38 21.73
C LYS A 172 8.55 16.89 21.59
N GLU A 173 9.78 17.40 21.47
CA GLU A 173 10.13 18.80 21.16
C GLU A 173 9.34 19.40 19.98
N TRP A 174 9.04 18.60 18.95
CA TRP A 174 8.40 19.11 17.73
C TRP A 174 6.87 19.18 17.81
N TRP A 175 6.27 18.69 18.90
CA TRP A 175 4.82 18.53 19.00
C TRP A 175 4.06 19.85 19.23
N PRO A 176 4.49 20.77 20.13
CA PRO A 176 3.81 22.05 20.33
C PRO A 176 3.75 22.88 19.04
N ASP A 177 4.90 23.14 18.42
CA ASP A 177 5.07 23.86 17.14
C ASP A 177 4.17 23.28 16.02
N PHE A 178 3.98 21.95 16.02
CA PHE A 178 3.13 21.25 15.06
C PHE A 178 1.64 21.41 15.38
N VAL A 179 1.24 21.30 16.66
CA VAL A 179 -0.15 21.49 17.12
C VAL A 179 -0.60 22.92 16.83
N GLU A 180 0.20 23.92 17.18
CA GLU A 180 -0.04 25.33 16.86
C GLU A 180 -0.28 25.51 15.35
N TRP A 181 0.67 25.05 14.52
CA TRP A 181 0.57 25.19 13.08
C TRP A 181 -0.68 24.53 12.49
N VAL A 182 -1.05 23.31 12.91
CA VAL A 182 -2.23 22.64 12.34
C VAL A 182 -3.57 23.13 12.89
N THR A 183 -3.53 23.93 13.95
CA THR A 183 -4.70 24.58 14.57
C THR A 183 -4.91 26.00 14.00
N SER A 184 -3.87 26.62 13.46
CA SER A 184 -3.95 27.95 12.83
C SER A 184 -4.97 28.04 11.68
N ASP A 185 -5.61 29.20 11.55
CA ASP A 185 -6.61 29.47 10.51
C ASP A 185 -6.04 29.33 9.09
N GLU A 186 -4.75 29.66 8.88
CA GLU A 186 -4.02 29.42 7.64
C GLU A 186 -4.14 27.95 7.20
N TYR A 187 -3.91 27.03 8.14
CA TYR A 187 -3.96 25.60 7.88
C TYR A 187 -5.41 25.09 7.70
N ILE A 188 -6.34 25.61 8.51
CA ILE A 188 -7.76 25.24 8.42
C ILE A 188 -8.31 25.64 7.05
N ALA A 189 -8.19 26.92 6.66
CA ALA A 189 -8.67 27.45 5.38
C ALA A 189 -8.02 26.75 4.17
N LEU A 190 -6.72 26.44 4.24
CA LEU A 190 -6.04 25.64 3.22
C LEU A 190 -6.64 24.23 3.09
N GLY A 191 -6.98 23.60 4.22
CA GLY A 191 -7.69 22.32 4.28
C GLY A 191 -9.07 22.40 3.65
N GLU A 192 -9.82 23.48 3.88
CA GLU A 192 -11.18 23.66 3.36
C GLU A 192 -11.23 23.93 1.86
N LYS A 193 -10.32 24.77 1.36
CA LYS A 193 -10.08 24.92 -0.08
C LYS A 193 -9.73 23.58 -0.74
N GLY A 194 -9.02 22.71 -0.02
CA GLY A 194 -8.79 21.32 -0.39
C GLY A 194 -10.08 20.48 -0.47
N LYS A 195 -10.94 20.54 0.56
CA LYS A 195 -12.26 19.86 0.57
C LYS A 195 -13.13 20.30 -0.62
N GLN A 196 -13.24 21.61 -0.84
CA GLN A 196 -14.03 22.21 -1.95
C GLN A 196 -13.50 21.76 -3.32
N SER A 197 -12.17 21.77 -3.50
CA SER A 197 -11.54 21.26 -4.72
C SER A 197 -11.80 19.75 -4.93
N GLN A 198 -11.99 18.99 -3.84
CA GLN A 198 -12.27 17.57 -3.89
C GLN A 198 -13.76 17.25 -4.14
N SER A 199 -14.72 18.02 -3.62
CA SER A 199 -16.14 17.81 -3.87
C SER A 199 -16.52 18.07 -5.34
N MET A 200 -15.84 19.02 -6.00
CA MET A 200 -16.00 19.28 -7.44
C MET A 200 -15.41 18.18 -8.34
N ASN A 201 -14.68 17.20 -7.80
CA ASN A 201 -14.04 16.14 -8.58
C ASN A 201 -15.00 14.98 -8.92
N LYS A 202 -15.92 15.25 -9.86
CA LYS A 202 -16.94 14.29 -10.33
C LYS A 202 -16.36 12.94 -10.79
N PHE A 203 -15.17 12.94 -11.40
CA PHE A 203 -14.55 11.74 -11.99
C PHE A 203 -13.36 11.23 -11.16
N ARG A 204 -13.65 10.83 -9.92
CA ARG A 204 -12.68 10.18 -9.03
C ARG A 204 -12.18 8.86 -9.64
N GLN A 205 -10.86 8.69 -9.68
CA GLN A 205 -10.21 7.47 -10.19
C GLN A 205 -10.61 6.24 -9.37
N LYS A 206 -11.02 5.16 -10.05
CA LYS A 206 -11.47 3.89 -9.46
C LYS A 206 -10.39 2.78 -9.45
N LEU A 207 -9.19 3.02 -10.02
CA LEU A 207 -8.04 2.13 -9.82
C LEU A 207 -7.69 2.03 -8.32
N GLY A 208 -7.39 0.80 -7.88
CA GLY A 208 -6.70 0.56 -6.62
C GLY A 208 -5.21 0.94 -6.69
N ARG A 209 -4.39 0.45 -5.76
CA ARG A 209 -2.95 0.77 -5.65
C ARG A 209 -2.05 0.27 -6.81
N ARG A 210 -2.62 -0.24 -7.91
CA ARG A 210 -1.89 -0.77 -9.06
C ARG A 210 -1.63 0.35 -10.06
N SER A 211 -0.45 0.40 -10.67
CA SER A 211 -0.13 1.38 -11.71
C SER A 211 -0.93 1.09 -12.99
N TYR A 212 -1.07 2.10 -13.86
CA TYR A 212 -1.65 1.92 -15.21
C TYR A 212 -0.95 0.78 -15.99
N THR A 213 0.37 0.59 -15.83
CA THR A 213 1.11 -0.54 -16.42
C THR A 213 0.58 -1.92 -16.01
N VAL A 214 0.23 -2.08 -14.73
CA VAL A 214 -0.36 -3.33 -14.23
C VAL A 214 -1.85 -3.42 -14.57
N GLN A 215 -2.54 -2.29 -14.64
CA GLN A 215 -3.96 -2.24 -14.97
C GLN A 215 -4.24 -2.53 -16.45
N LYS A 216 -3.44 -1.99 -17.39
CA LYS A 216 -3.45 -2.34 -18.82
C LYS A 216 -3.35 -3.85 -19.05
N ARG A 217 -2.48 -4.55 -18.29
CA ARG A 217 -2.33 -6.02 -18.34
C ARG A 217 -3.54 -6.79 -17.80
N LYS A 218 -4.43 -6.17 -17.02
CA LYS A 218 -5.74 -6.74 -16.64
C LYS A 218 -6.77 -6.44 -17.72
N TRP A 219 -6.85 -5.18 -18.14
CA TRP A 219 -7.75 -4.70 -19.20
C TRP A 219 -7.59 -5.51 -20.50
N ALA A 220 -6.37 -5.66 -21.03
CA ALA A 220 -6.14 -6.45 -22.25
C ALA A 220 -6.56 -7.93 -22.15
N LYS A 221 -6.71 -8.49 -20.93
CA LYS A 221 -7.29 -9.83 -20.73
C LYS A 221 -8.81 -9.80 -20.66
N GLU A 222 -9.38 -8.79 -20.01
CA GLU A 222 -10.82 -8.54 -20.00
C GLU A 222 -11.33 -8.28 -21.43
N ASP A 223 -10.56 -7.57 -22.25
CA ASP A 223 -10.92 -7.20 -23.62
C ASP A 223 -10.88 -8.41 -24.56
N ALA A 224 -9.82 -9.23 -24.47
CA ALA A 224 -9.74 -10.49 -25.20
C ALA A 224 -10.88 -11.44 -24.80
N GLN A 225 -11.21 -11.53 -23.50
CA GLN A 225 -12.31 -12.34 -23.01
C GLN A 225 -13.68 -11.80 -23.50
N ALA A 226 -13.92 -10.49 -23.41
CA ALA A 226 -15.14 -9.86 -23.90
C ALA A 226 -15.34 -10.11 -25.40
N LEU A 227 -14.27 -10.01 -26.20
CA LEU A 227 -14.29 -10.30 -27.63
C LEU A 227 -14.65 -11.77 -27.91
N THR A 228 -14.10 -12.73 -27.17
CA THR A 228 -14.50 -14.16 -27.29
C THR A 228 -15.91 -14.45 -26.80
N GLU A 229 -16.47 -13.63 -25.92
CA GLU A 229 -17.82 -13.76 -25.37
C GLU A 229 -18.86 -12.92 -26.12
N GLY A 230 -18.49 -12.22 -27.21
CA GLY A 230 -19.38 -11.36 -27.99
C GLY A 230 -19.86 -10.10 -27.24
N LYS A 231 -19.16 -9.68 -26.18
CA LYS A 231 -19.54 -8.57 -25.30
C LYS A 231 -18.85 -7.28 -25.71
N SER A 232 -19.52 -6.15 -25.49
CA SER A 232 -18.98 -4.82 -25.75
C SER A 232 -17.77 -4.50 -24.86
N ILE A 233 -16.75 -3.87 -25.43
CA ILE A 233 -15.54 -3.45 -24.71
C ILE A 233 -15.69 -1.99 -24.24
N PRO A 234 -15.43 -1.66 -22.96
CA PRO A 234 -15.56 -0.28 -22.48
C PRO A 234 -14.63 0.70 -23.23
N PHE A 235 -15.23 1.71 -23.87
CA PHE A 235 -14.58 2.70 -24.74
C PHE A 235 -13.93 2.10 -26.00
N GLN A 236 -14.50 1.03 -26.57
CA GLN A 236 -14.00 0.40 -27.81
C GLN A 236 -13.75 1.42 -28.93
N ASP A 237 -14.68 2.35 -29.14
CA ASP A 237 -14.68 3.35 -30.22
C ASP A 237 -13.65 4.48 -30.03
N MET A 238 -13.09 4.62 -28.82
CA MET A 238 -12.06 5.61 -28.52
C MET A 238 -10.68 5.09 -28.98
N PRO A 239 -9.83 5.91 -29.62
CA PRO A 239 -8.48 5.52 -30.01
C PRO A 239 -7.67 4.96 -28.83
N ASP A 240 -6.82 3.96 -29.10
CA ASP A 240 -5.96 3.41 -28.07
C ASP A 240 -4.93 4.44 -27.61
N GLY A 241 -4.87 4.66 -26.29
CA GLY A 241 -3.95 5.63 -25.71
C GLY A 241 -4.23 5.99 -24.26
N ARG A 242 -3.48 6.96 -23.75
CA ARG A 242 -3.57 7.45 -22.35
C ARG A 242 -4.92 8.10 -22.02
N HIS A 243 -5.64 8.59 -23.01
CA HIS A 243 -6.97 9.19 -22.82
C HIS A 243 -8.03 8.10 -22.58
N LYS A 244 -8.02 7.01 -23.37
CA LYS A 244 -8.78 5.77 -23.12
C LYS A 244 -8.44 5.13 -21.77
N ASP A 245 -7.16 5.05 -21.41
CA ASP A 245 -6.72 4.65 -20.06
C ASP A 245 -7.38 5.52 -18.98
N TRP A 246 -7.41 6.85 -19.17
CA TRP A 246 -7.92 7.80 -18.19
C TRP A 246 -9.44 7.66 -17.99
N ALA A 247 -10.19 7.39 -19.07
CA ALA A 247 -11.63 7.17 -19.07
C ALA A 247 -11.98 5.86 -18.34
N ARG A 248 -11.41 4.73 -18.79
CA ARG A 248 -11.61 3.40 -18.17
C ARG A 248 -11.10 3.33 -16.72
N ALA A 249 -10.14 4.18 -16.35
CA ALA A 249 -9.69 4.36 -14.96
C ALA A 249 -10.71 5.00 -14.01
N ARG A 250 -11.77 5.62 -14.54
CA ARG A 250 -12.81 6.37 -13.78
C ARG A 250 -14.19 5.76 -13.95
N ASN A 251 -14.46 5.25 -15.14
CA ASN A 251 -15.64 4.48 -15.48
C ASN A 251 -15.22 3.10 -16.04
N PRO A 252 -14.96 2.08 -15.19
CA PRO A 252 -14.54 0.76 -15.67
C PRO A 252 -15.59 0.03 -16.52
N SER A 253 -16.87 0.37 -16.38
CA SER A 253 -17.99 -0.30 -17.05
C SER A 253 -18.23 0.21 -18.48
N GLY A 254 -18.06 1.53 -18.71
CA GLY A 254 -18.45 2.20 -19.96
C GLY A 254 -19.70 3.07 -19.83
N ASP A 255 -20.60 2.76 -18.89
CA ASP A 255 -21.97 3.33 -18.75
C ASP A 255 -22.08 4.86 -18.70
N VAL A 256 -21.12 5.55 -18.05
CA VAL A 256 -21.08 7.02 -17.99
C VAL A 256 -20.43 7.59 -19.27
N ASN A 257 -21.18 8.43 -19.99
CA ASN A 257 -20.75 9.20 -21.17
C ASN A 257 -19.48 10.04 -20.91
N ILE A 258 -18.31 9.42 -21.08
CA ILE A 258 -16.99 10.07 -21.11
C ILE A 258 -16.52 10.02 -22.58
N THR A 259 -16.99 10.97 -23.37
CA THR A 259 -16.68 11.15 -24.79
C THR A 259 -15.34 11.86 -25.00
N GLU A 260 -14.82 11.85 -26.23
CA GLU A 260 -13.59 12.59 -26.60
C GLU A 260 -13.72 14.10 -26.39
N SER A 261 -14.93 14.64 -26.57
CA SER A 261 -15.29 16.04 -26.29
C SER A 261 -15.21 16.42 -24.81
N HIS A 262 -14.97 15.47 -23.90
CA HIS A 262 -14.77 15.79 -22.49
C HIS A 262 -13.50 16.62 -22.28
N PRO A 263 -13.55 17.80 -21.61
CA PRO A 263 -12.46 18.78 -21.61
C PRO A 263 -11.16 18.32 -20.92
N ILE A 264 -11.20 17.25 -20.14
CA ILE A 264 -9.97 16.63 -19.61
C ILE A 264 -9.33 15.68 -20.65
N ILE A 265 -10.12 15.02 -21.50
CA ILE A 265 -9.60 14.18 -22.58
C ILE A 265 -8.95 15.05 -23.65
N GLN A 266 -9.61 16.12 -24.10
CA GLN A 266 -9.00 17.10 -25.01
C GLN A 266 -7.65 17.61 -24.48
N LYS A 267 -7.56 17.97 -23.19
CA LYS A 267 -6.30 18.41 -22.57
C LYS A 267 -5.23 17.31 -22.50
N ILE A 268 -5.60 16.03 -22.38
CA ILE A 268 -4.65 14.91 -22.45
C ILE A 268 -4.15 14.69 -23.88
N VAL A 269 -5.06 14.70 -24.87
CA VAL A 269 -4.73 14.52 -26.30
C VAL A 269 -3.84 15.66 -26.79
N MET A 270 -4.19 16.92 -26.50
CA MET A 270 -3.36 18.09 -26.80
C MET A 270 -1.96 17.95 -26.18
N PHE A 271 -1.86 17.67 -24.87
CA PHE A 271 -0.56 17.57 -24.19
C PHE A 271 0.36 16.50 -24.77
N LEU A 272 -0.18 15.36 -25.22
CA LEU A 272 0.61 14.28 -25.84
C LEU A 272 1.10 14.70 -27.23
N SER A 273 0.21 15.28 -28.04
CA SER A 273 0.51 15.83 -29.36
C SER A 273 1.59 16.92 -29.29
N THR A 274 1.43 17.92 -28.42
CA THR A 274 2.40 19.03 -28.24
C THR A 274 3.78 18.58 -27.73
N HIS A 275 3.95 17.31 -27.32
CA HIS A 275 5.22 16.78 -26.79
C HIS A 275 5.75 15.55 -27.56
N ASN A 276 5.15 15.20 -28.70
CA ASN A 276 5.50 14.00 -29.49
C ASN A 276 5.59 12.71 -28.62
N LEU A 277 4.76 12.64 -27.58
CA LEU A 277 4.64 11.45 -26.75
C LEU A 277 3.61 10.54 -27.41
N SER A 278 3.98 9.28 -27.64
CA SER A 278 3.05 8.26 -28.14
C SER A 278 1.71 8.35 -27.40
N ILE A 279 0.65 8.38 -28.21
CA ILE A 279 -0.75 8.44 -27.79
C ILE A 279 -1.05 7.27 -26.83
#